data_AF-A0A945DX40-F1
#
_entry.id   AF-A0A945DX40-F1
#
_cell.length_a   1.000
_cell.length_b   1.000
_cell.length_c   1.000
_cell.angle_alpha   90.00
_cell.angle_beta   90.00
_cell.angle_gamma   90.00
#
_symmetry.space_group_name_H-M   'P 1'
#
loop_
_entity.id
_entity.type
_entity.pdbx_description
1 polymer ?
#
loop_
_entity_poly.entity_id
_entity_poly.type
_entity_poly.pdbx_seq_one_letter_code
_entity_poly.pdbx_strand_id
1 'polypeptide(L)'
;MRSSDRQKKLLRIPPWPSREGFVFLMVTLFSAALVQAADLRLTVERTDPLEFSWETASVTQPGSISIIPETQLEASTDLFHWQPLGQAQPGGLGALPLTVSRTIGTATGPRYFRIRSQVILPKADLANHNLVAADLRGANLRGANLANADLALAKFDGANLTGANLCGANLAETVIGNVDFTDADLTGATLAPWHHFPETVYNNTTLPDGTVKTDSPERRLIIQLYVDSAPKVELAGRDFSGWDLRGVELQKRDLTNCSFTGTDLRNTKLDGANLDGANLTRANLRGATGFTPAEHDDVVLHQTTLPDGTISD
;
A
#
# COMPACT_ATOMS: atom_id res chain seq x y z
N MET A 1 -47.94 30.90 -19.31
CA MET A 1 -49.11 30.00 -19.13
C MET A 1 -48.56 28.61 -18.81
N ARG A 2 -48.81 28.11 -17.58
CA ARG A 2 -48.58 26.74 -17.01
C ARG A 2 -47.16 26.14 -17.15
N SER A 3 -46.34 25.88 -16.14
CA SER A 3 -46.46 25.28 -14.78
C SER A 3 -46.93 23.81 -14.74
N SER A 4 -46.00 22.90 -14.42
CA SER A 4 -46.23 21.67 -13.64
C SER A 4 -44.91 21.33 -12.92
N ASP A 5 -44.74 21.65 -11.64
CA ASP A 5 -45.12 20.85 -10.46
C ASP A 5 -44.59 19.41 -10.43
N ARG A 6 -43.51 19.20 -9.66
CA ARG A 6 -43.30 18.00 -8.84
C ARG A 6 -42.82 18.39 -7.43
N GLN A 7 -43.69 18.03 -6.48
CA GLN A 7 -43.63 17.94 -5.00
C GLN A 7 -42.22 17.71 -4.40
N LYS A 8 -41.76 18.54 -3.44
CA LYS A 8 -42.05 18.61 -1.97
C LYS A 8 -41.55 17.43 -1.13
N LYS A 9 -40.56 17.70 -0.26
CA LYS A 9 -40.75 17.57 1.20
C LYS A 9 -39.72 18.41 1.98
N LEU A 10 -40.24 19.49 2.56
CA LEU A 10 -39.59 20.34 3.55
C LEU A 10 -39.45 19.57 4.88
N LEU A 11 -38.25 19.51 5.45
CA LEU A 11 -38.05 19.15 6.85
C LEU A 11 -38.59 20.29 7.72
N ARG A 12 -39.68 20.02 8.45
CA ARG A 12 -40.16 20.87 9.53
C ARG A 12 -39.46 20.47 10.82
N ILE A 13 -38.78 21.43 11.44
CA ILE A 13 -38.23 21.39 12.80
C ILE A 13 -39.40 21.44 13.79
N PRO A 14 -39.51 20.53 14.78
CA PRO A 14 -40.33 20.73 15.95
C PRO A 14 -39.51 21.31 17.13
N PRO A 15 -40.18 21.99 18.07
CA PRO A 15 -39.56 22.85 19.07
C PRO A 15 -39.05 22.05 20.27
N TRP A 16 -38.06 22.61 20.96
CA TRP A 16 -37.60 22.15 22.28
C TRP A 16 -38.76 21.97 23.26
N PRO A 17 -38.62 21.03 24.22
CA PRO A 17 -39.08 21.26 25.57
C PRO A 17 -37.90 21.45 26.54
N SER A 18 -38.18 22.31 27.49
CA SER A 18 -37.38 22.78 28.62
C SER A 18 -37.18 21.76 29.74
N ARG A 19 -36.15 22.04 30.55
CA ARG A 19 -35.95 21.71 31.98
C ARG A 19 -35.69 20.24 32.36
N GLU A 20 -34.53 20.11 33.02
CA GLU A 20 -34.14 19.08 33.99
C GLU A 20 -34.24 17.62 33.52
N GLY A 21 -33.11 17.09 33.10
CA GLY A 21 -32.94 15.66 32.86
C GLY A 21 -31.55 15.42 32.31
N PHE A 22 -30.71 14.75 33.11
CA PHE A 22 -29.41 14.22 32.72
C PHE A 22 -29.46 13.58 31.33
N VAL A 23 -28.63 14.03 30.40
CA VAL A 23 -28.39 13.33 29.14
C VAL A 23 -26.95 12.84 29.15
N PHE A 24 -26.77 11.59 29.57
CA PHE A 24 -25.57 10.82 29.26
C PHE A 24 -25.53 10.64 27.74
N LEU A 25 -24.55 11.23 27.07
CA LEU A 25 -24.28 10.91 25.67
C LEU A 25 -23.31 9.72 25.64
N MET A 26 -23.84 8.51 25.83
CA MET A 26 -23.14 7.27 25.50
C MET A 26 -23.13 7.12 23.98
N VAL A 27 -22.01 7.46 23.34
CA VAL A 27 -21.81 7.16 21.92
C VAL A 27 -21.29 5.72 21.83
N THR A 28 -22.21 4.76 21.83
CA THR A 28 -21.90 3.35 21.52
C THR A 28 -21.74 3.20 20.01
N LEU A 29 -20.51 3.04 19.53
CA LEU A 29 -20.20 2.78 18.12
C LEU A 29 -20.21 1.28 17.85
N PHE A 30 -21.20 0.80 17.10
CA PHE A 30 -21.13 -0.49 16.41
C PHE A 30 -20.43 -0.27 15.06
N SER A 31 -19.13 -0.59 14.96
CA SER A 31 -18.45 -0.71 13.67
C SER A 31 -18.34 -2.18 13.30
N ALA A 32 -19.40 -2.71 12.67
CA ALA A 32 -19.28 -3.91 11.85
C ALA A 32 -18.93 -3.46 10.43
N ALA A 33 -17.84 -4.01 9.90
CA ALA A 33 -17.31 -3.90 8.54
C ALA A 33 -16.33 -2.74 8.24
N LEU A 34 -15.12 -3.19 7.82
CA LEU A 34 -13.94 -2.49 7.31
C LEU A 34 -13.13 -1.66 8.33
N VAL A 35 -12.06 -2.31 8.82
CA VAL A 35 -10.95 -1.74 9.56
C VAL A 35 -10.16 -0.80 8.64
N GLN A 36 -10.38 0.50 8.81
CA GLN A 36 -9.38 1.54 8.62
C GLN A 36 -9.68 2.56 9.73
N ALA A 37 -8.63 3.19 10.25
CA ALA A 37 -8.74 4.24 11.25
C ALA A 37 -9.89 5.20 10.90
N ALA A 38 -11.00 5.08 11.63
CA ALA A 38 -12.05 6.08 11.54
C ALA A 38 -11.47 7.33 12.19
N ASP A 39 -11.06 8.31 11.38
CA ASP A 39 -10.77 9.66 11.84
C ASP A 39 -12.06 10.20 12.48
N LEU A 40 -12.16 10.03 13.79
CA LEU A 40 -13.31 10.43 14.57
C LEU A 40 -13.25 11.95 14.79
N ARG A 41 -13.86 12.71 13.88
CA ARG A 41 -14.00 14.17 14.04
C ARG A 41 -15.10 14.49 15.04
N LEU A 42 -14.71 14.74 16.30
CA LEU A 42 -15.60 15.27 17.34
C LEU A 42 -15.30 16.75 17.58
N THR A 43 -16.26 17.63 17.24
CA THR A 43 -16.25 19.03 17.69
C THR A 43 -17.00 19.10 19.02
N VAL A 44 -16.30 19.42 20.11
CA VAL A 44 -16.90 19.50 21.46
C VAL A 44 -17.13 20.97 21.81
N GLU A 45 -18.40 21.33 22.06
CA GLU A 45 -18.83 22.71 22.35
C GLU A 45 -18.87 23.06 23.86
N ARG A 46 -18.54 22.13 24.78
CA ARG A 46 -18.66 22.33 26.24
C ARG A 46 -17.44 21.89 27.05
N THR A 47 -17.40 22.44 28.28
CA THR A 47 -16.37 22.27 29.32
C THR A 47 -16.51 20.97 30.11
N ASP A 48 -17.16 19.93 29.60
CA ASP A 48 -17.33 18.67 30.34
C ASP A 48 -16.17 17.70 30.02
N PRO A 49 -15.77 16.81 30.95
CA PRO A 49 -14.80 15.76 30.66
C PRO A 49 -15.28 14.87 29.50
N LEU A 50 -14.38 14.51 28.61
CA LEU A 50 -14.69 13.67 27.46
C LEU A 50 -14.34 12.22 27.75
N GLU A 51 -15.30 11.32 27.60
CA GLU A 51 -15.08 9.88 27.69
C GLU A 51 -14.92 9.28 26.28
N PHE A 52 -13.78 8.63 26.06
CA PHE A 52 -13.48 7.86 24.87
C PHE A 52 -13.48 6.39 25.23
N SER A 53 -14.16 5.57 24.43
CA SER A 53 -14.13 4.11 24.54
C SER A 53 -13.95 3.49 23.16
N TRP A 54 -13.05 2.52 23.04
CA TRP A 54 -12.80 1.78 21.80
C TRP A 54 -12.44 0.33 22.09
N GLU A 55 -12.68 -0.55 21.12
CA GLU A 55 -12.32 -1.96 21.18
C GLU A 55 -11.05 -2.21 20.36
N THR A 56 -10.10 -2.95 20.93
CA THR A 56 -8.96 -3.47 20.17
C THR A 56 -9.39 -4.74 19.45
N ALA A 57 -9.20 -4.80 18.12
CA ALA A 57 -9.60 -5.94 17.30
C ALA A 57 -8.39 -6.53 16.57
N SER A 58 -8.47 -7.82 16.27
CA SER A 58 -7.44 -8.51 15.49
C SER A 58 -7.42 -8.02 14.05
N VAL A 59 -6.22 -7.83 13.50
CA VAL A 59 -6.05 -7.51 12.06
C VAL A 59 -6.06 -8.76 11.17
N THR A 60 -6.07 -9.93 11.79
CA THR A 60 -6.13 -11.24 11.12
C THR A 60 -7.55 -11.82 11.21
N GLN A 61 -7.88 -12.75 10.30
CA GLN A 61 -9.18 -13.40 10.28
C GLN A 61 -9.38 -14.34 11.49
N PRO A 62 -10.63 -14.62 11.89
CA PRO A 62 -10.93 -15.65 12.89
C PRO A 62 -10.36 -17.01 12.49
N GLY A 63 -9.72 -17.70 13.44
CA GLY A 63 -9.06 -18.99 13.19
C GLY A 63 -7.59 -18.88 12.78
N SER A 64 -7.11 -17.67 12.46
CA SER A 64 -5.68 -17.36 12.34
C SER A 64 -5.09 -16.95 13.69
N ILE A 65 -3.75 -16.81 13.74
CA ILE A 65 -3.09 -16.21 14.90
C ILE A 65 -3.59 -14.78 15.12
N SER A 66 -3.95 -14.43 16.35
CA SER A 66 -4.46 -13.09 16.64
C SER A 66 -3.32 -12.08 16.67
N ILE A 67 -3.48 -10.97 15.96
CA ILE A 67 -2.55 -9.84 15.99
C ILE A 67 -3.37 -8.61 16.37
N ILE A 68 -3.20 -8.14 17.60
CA ILE A 68 -3.85 -6.92 18.07
C ILE A 68 -2.90 -5.74 17.86
N PRO A 69 -3.31 -4.64 17.21
CA PRO A 69 -2.50 -3.44 17.13
C PRO A 69 -2.30 -2.77 18.48
N GLU A 70 -1.16 -2.09 18.65
CA GLU A 70 -1.04 -1.06 19.68
C GLU A 70 -1.99 0.09 19.33
N THR A 71 -2.73 0.59 20.33
CA THR A 71 -3.62 1.74 20.16
C THR A 71 -3.23 2.91 21.04
N GLN A 72 -3.18 4.12 20.47
CA GLN A 72 -2.84 5.36 21.17
C GLN A 72 -3.89 6.42 20.88
N LEU A 73 -4.49 6.96 21.93
CA LEU A 73 -5.31 8.16 21.84
C LEU A 73 -4.40 9.35 21.61
N GLU A 74 -4.67 10.12 20.57
CA GLU A 74 -3.90 11.30 20.18
C GLU A 74 -4.84 12.48 19.98
N ALA A 75 -4.31 13.69 20.14
CA ALA A 75 -5.03 14.91 19.86
C ALA A 75 -4.22 15.90 19.01
N SER A 76 -4.93 16.78 18.31
CA SER A 76 -4.34 17.79 17.44
C SER A 76 -5.14 19.08 17.47
N THR A 77 -4.45 20.20 17.26
CA THR A 77 -5.05 21.53 17.08
C THR A 77 -5.23 21.91 15.62
N ASP A 78 -4.48 21.28 14.71
CA ASP A 78 -4.35 21.69 13.32
C ASP A 78 -4.51 20.55 12.29
N LEU A 79 -4.76 19.31 12.75
CA LEU A 79 -4.82 18.07 11.96
C LEU A 79 -3.50 17.60 11.36
N PHE A 80 -2.42 18.36 11.51
CA PHE A 80 -1.10 18.03 10.97
C PHE A 80 -0.16 17.50 12.07
N HIS A 81 -0.22 18.09 13.25
CA HIS A 81 0.60 17.71 14.39
C HIS A 81 -0.25 17.01 15.44
N TRP A 82 0.06 15.73 15.68
CA TRP A 82 -0.64 14.87 16.62
C TRP A 82 0.23 14.60 17.84
N GLN A 83 -0.35 14.72 19.03
CA GLN A 83 0.32 14.45 20.30
C GLN A 83 -0.39 13.31 21.05
N PRO A 84 0.36 12.36 21.62
CA PRO A 84 -0.22 11.28 22.40
C PRO A 84 -0.84 11.80 23.70
N LEU A 85 -2.01 11.27 24.02
CA LEU A 85 -2.71 11.49 25.28
C LEU A 85 -2.68 10.22 26.14
N GLY A 86 -1.79 10.22 27.14
CA GLY A 86 -1.54 9.09 28.03
C GLY A 86 -0.70 7.99 27.39
N GLN A 87 -0.59 6.84 28.07
CA GLN A 87 0.20 5.69 27.61
C GLN A 87 -0.54 4.86 26.58
N ALA A 88 0.16 4.37 25.55
CA ALA A 88 -0.43 3.48 24.56
C ALA A 88 -1.00 2.21 25.22
N GLN A 89 -2.12 1.72 24.69
CA GLN A 89 -2.59 0.39 25.02
C GLN A 89 -1.78 -0.61 24.17
N PRO A 90 -0.96 -1.47 24.79
CA PRO A 90 -0.16 -2.44 24.05
C PRO A 90 -1.07 -3.43 23.33
N GLY A 91 -0.68 -3.74 22.10
CA GLY A 91 -1.17 -4.88 21.33
C GLY A 91 -0.15 -6.01 21.36
N GLY A 92 -0.15 -6.83 20.31
CA GLY A 92 0.87 -7.85 20.09
C GLY A 92 0.31 -9.14 19.49
N LEU A 93 1.22 -10.09 19.36
CA LEU A 93 0.93 -11.43 18.88
C LEU A 93 0.25 -12.26 19.97
N GLY A 94 -0.90 -12.85 19.65
CA GLY A 94 -1.69 -13.65 20.59
C GLY A 94 -2.43 -12.84 21.66
N ALA A 95 -2.40 -11.51 21.59
CA ALA A 95 -3.17 -10.66 22.49
C ALA A 95 -4.68 -10.84 22.28
N LEU A 96 -5.46 -10.71 23.36
CA LEU A 96 -6.92 -10.77 23.29
C LEU A 96 -7.51 -9.38 23.04
N PRO A 97 -8.62 -9.29 22.28
CA PRO A 97 -9.43 -8.08 22.19
C PRO A 97 -9.80 -7.53 23.56
N LEU A 98 -9.78 -6.20 23.71
CA LEU A 98 -10.17 -5.53 24.94
C LEU A 98 -10.83 -4.18 24.67
N THR A 99 -11.75 -3.78 25.55
CA THR A 99 -12.33 -2.43 25.54
C THR A 99 -11.45 -1.50 26.37
N VAL A 100 -10.94 -0.45 25.74
CA VAL A 100 -10.17 0.61 26.41
C VAL A 100 -11.08 1.81 26.60
N SER A 101 -11.11 2.34 27.83
CA SER A 101 -11.81 3.59 28.15
C SER A 101 -10.83 4.62 28.70
N ARG A 102 -10.95 5.88 28.26
CA ARG A 102 -10.21 7.02 28.79
C ARG A 102 -11.10 8.24 28.98
N THR A 103 -10.90 8.92 30.09
CA THR A 103 -11.51 10.23 30.36
C THR A 103 -10.47 11.33 30.20
N ILE A 104 -10.76 12.30 29.34
CA ILE A 104 -9.95 13.52 29.18
C ILE A 104 -10.62 14.63 29.98
N GLY A 105 -9.83 15.35 30.78
CA GLY A 105 -10.30 16.51 31.51
C GLY A 105 -10.81 17.64 30.61
N THR A 106 -11.41 18.65 31.23
CA THR A 106 -12.02 19.80 30.56
C THR A 106 -10.93 20.63 29.87
N ALA A 107 -10.85 20.58 28.55
CA ALA A 107 -9.75 21.19 27.81
C ALA A 107 -10.18 22.53 27.17
N THR A 108 -9.48 23.62 27.50
CA THR A 108 -9.42 24.81 26.62
C THR A 108 -8.45 24.51 25.47
N GLY A 109 -8.94 23.84 24.41
CA GLY A 109 -8.16 23.31 23.27
C GLY A 109 -7.47 21.99 23.63
N PRO A 110 -7.34 20.93 22.78
CA PRO A 110 -7.36 20.79 21.30
C PRO A 110 -8.74 20.50 20.64
N ARG A 111 -8.80 20.45 19.30
CA ARG A 111 -10.06 20.35 18.51
C ARG A 111 -10.28 19.02 17.79
N TYR A 112 -9.26 18.18 17.72
CA TYR A 112 -9.32 16.92 17.00
C TYR A 112 -8.72 15.81 17.85
N PHE A 113 -9.36 14.64 17.82
CA PHE A 113 -8.92 13.42 18.51
C PHE A 113 -8.90 12.27 17.50
N ARG A 114 -8.00 11.32 17.70
CA ARG A 114 -8.00 10.05 16.95
C ARG A 114 -7.46 8.92 17.81
N ILE A 115 -7.78 7.69 17.42
CA ILE A 115 -7.08 6.50 17.90
C ILE A 115 -6.12 6.06 16.80
N ARG A 116 -4.82 6.27 17.02
CA ARG A 116 -3.79 5.65 16.18
C ARG A 116 -3.77 4.16 16.50
N SER A 117 -3.83 3.32 15.47
CA SER A 117 -3.75 1.86 15.57
C SER A 117 -2.59 1.39 14.71
N GLN A 118 -1.60 0.71 15.30
CA GLN A 118 -0.40 0.25 14.59
C GLN A 118 0.04 -1.13 15.05
N VAL A 119 0.36 -1.99 14.09
CA VAL A 119 0.99 -3.29 14.37
C VAL A 119 2.49 -3.09 14.54
N ILE A 120 3.00 -3.43 15.72
CA ILE A 120 4.42 -3.29 16.07
C ILE A 120 4.94 -4.67 16.48
N LEU A 121 5.58 -5.37 15.55
CA LEU A 121 6.05 -6.74 15.70
C LEU A 121 7.48 -6.93 15.14
N PRO A 122 8.47 -6.10 15.54
CA PRO A 122 9.83 -6.27 15.07
C PRO A 122 10.39 -7.61 15.56
N LYS A 123 11.04 -8.36 14.65
CA LYS A 123 11.60 -9.69 14.92
C LYS A 123 10.61 -10.74 15.41
N ALA A 124 9.31 -10.52 15.23
CA ALA A 124 8.31 -11.51 15.59
C ALA A 124 8.45 -12.76 14.73
N ASP A 125 8.15 -13.93 15.32
CA ASP A 125 8.06 -15.17 14.59
C ASP A 125 6.62 -15.41 14.13
N LEU A 126 6.42 -15.29 12.82
CA LEU A 126 5.16 -15.45 12.10
C LEU A 126 5.28 -16.55 11.03
N ALA A 127 6.36 -17.35 11.05
CA ALA A 127 6.59 -18.38 10.06
C ALA A 127 5.47 -19.42 10.06
N ASN A 128 5.12 -19.92 8.87
CA ASN A 128 4.08 -20.93 8.64
C ASN A 128 2.66 -20.54 9.11
N HIS A 129 2.43 -19.29 9.52
CA HIS A 129 1.10 -18.86 9.95
C HIS A 129 0.22 -18.49 8.75
N ASN A 130 -1.08 -18.74 8.91
CA ASN A 130 -2.10 -18.20 8.01
C ASN A 130 -2.38 -16.74 8.38
N LEU A 131 -1.95 -15.83 7.51
CA LEU A 131 -2.13 -14.38 7.60
C LEU A 131 -2.89 -13.87 6.36
N VAL A 132 -3.70 -14.73 5.73
CA VAL A 132 -4.48 -14.39 4.54
C VAL A 132 -5.39 -13.20 4.83
N ALA A 133 -5.32 -12.21 3.94
CA ALA A 133 -6.02 -10.94 4.02
C ALA A 133 -5.81 -10.15 5.33
N ALA A 134 -4.71 -10.39 6.04
CA ALA A 134 -4.35 -9.61 7.22
C ALA A 134 -4.14 -8.14 6.86
N ASP A 135 -4.66 -7.24 7.69
CA ASP A 135 -4.44 -5.80 7.54
C ASP A 135 -3.20 -5.36 8.30
N LEU A 136 -2.07 -5.33 7.58
CA LEU A 136 -0.74 -4.99 8.09
C LEU A 136 -0.25 -3.65 7.52
N ARG A 137 -1.17 -2.78 7.10
CA ARG A 137 -0.84 -1.44 6.58
C ARG A 137 -0.11 -0.63 7.65
N GLY A 138 1.01 -0.02 7.28
CA GLY A 138 1.88 0.75 8.19
C GLY A 138 2.52 -0.09 9.30
N ALA A 139 2.46 -1.42 9.24
CA ALA A 139 3.02 -2.28 10.27
C ALA A 139 4.54 -2.18 10.34
N ASN A 140 5.09 -2.25 11.55
CA ASN A 140 6.52 -2.44 11.76
C ASN A 140 6.81 -3.92 11.97
N LEU A 141 7.29 -4.58 10.91
CA LEU A 141 7.67 -5.99 10.85
C LEU A 141 9.17 -6.14 10.60
N ARG A 142 9.96 -5.14 10.99
CA ARG A 142 11.41 -5.13 10.78
C ARG A 142 12.06 -6.38 11.37
N GLY A 143 12.76 -7.14 10.54
CA GLY A 143 13.44 -8.37 10.92
C GLY A 143 12.51 -9.52 11.31
N ALA A 144 11.20 -9.43 11.06
CA ALA A 144 10.26 -10.49 11.37
C ALA A 144 10.53 -11.75 10.52
N ASN A 145 10.25 -12.91 11.10
CA ASN A 145 10.29 -14.17 10.40
C ASN A 145 8.89 -14.50 9.85
N LEU A 146 8.71 -14.37 8.55
CA LEU A 146 7.48 -14.66 7.80
C LEU A 146 7.68 -15.86 6.84
N ALA A 147 8.72 -16.67 7.07
CA ALA A 147 9.04 -17.79 6.20
C ALA A 147 7.86 -18.76 6.07
N ASN A 148 7.52 -19.12 4.83
CA ASN A 148 6.37 -19.98 4.46
C ASN A 148 5.02 -19.51 5.02
N ALA A 149 4.88 -18.25 5.44
CA ALA A 149 3.59 -17.71 5.86
C ALA A 149 2.65 -17.61 4.66
N ASP A 150 1.37 -17.88 4.87
CA ASP A 150 0.34 -17.62 3.86
C ASP A 150 -0.15 -16.17 4.02
N LEU A 151 0.34 -15.29 3.16
CA LEU A 151 0.06 -13.85 3.16
C LEU A 151 -0.86 -13.46 2.00
N ALA A 152 -1.52 -14.42 1.35
CA ALA A 152 -2.36 -14.10 0.20
C ALA A 152 -3.38 -13.00 0.54
N LEU A 153 -3.55 -12.02 -0.34
CA LEU A 153 -4.45 -10.86 -0.15
C LEU A 153 -4.13 -9.95 1.05
N ALA A 154 -3.03 -10.17 1.77
CA ALA A 154 -2.63 -9.29 2.88
C ALA A 154 -2.32 -7.89 2.37
N LYS A 155 -2.60 -6.89 3.22
CA LYS A 155 -2.38 -5.48 2.93
C LYS A 155 -1.18 -4.99 3.71
N PHE A 156 -0.15 -4.55 3.00
CA PHE A 156 1.09 -4.05 3.56
C PHE A 156 1.32 -2.57 3.29
N ASP A 157 0.34 -1.81 2.79
CA ASP A 157 0.59 -0.42 2.39
C ASP A 157 1.32 0.40 3.47
N GLY A 158 2.52 0.90 3.17
CA GLY A 158 3.36 1.67 4.09
C GLY A 158 4.08 0.85 5.17
N ALA A 159 4.07 -0.48 5.11
CA ALA A 159 4.70 -1.34 6.10
C ALA A 159 6.24 -1.35 5.98
N ASN A 160 6.91 -1.46 7.13
CA ASN A 160 8.34 -1.68 7.21
C ASN A 160 8.63 -3.18 7.39
N LEU A 161 9.21 -3.78 6.36
CA LEU A 161 9.66 -5.18 6.31
C LEU A 161 11.19 -5.26 6.17
N THR A 162 11.92 -4.22 6.59
CA THR A 162 13.38 -4.18 6.48
C THR A 162 14.00 -5.37 7.22
N GLY A 163 14.84 -6.14 6.52
CA GLY A 163 15.51 -7.33 7.03
C GLY A 163 14.59 -8.51 7.35
N ALA A 164 13.32 -8.49 6.93
CA ALA A 164 12.39 -9.58 7.17
C ALA A 164 12.74 -10.83 6.34
N ASN A 165 12.49 -12.02 6.90
CA ASN A 165 12.60 -13.28 6.19
C ASN A 165 11.22 -13.68 5.64
N LEU A 166 11.04 -13.63 4.33
CA LEU A 166 9.82 -13.99 3.60
C LEU A 166 10.05 -15.24 2.71
N CYS A 167 11.09 -16.03 2.97
CA CYS A 167 11.42 -17.21 2.17
C CYS A 167 10.22 -18.15 2.05
N GLY A 168 9.84 -18.51 0.83
CA GLY A 168 8.71 -19.38 0.54
C GLY A 168 7.33 -18.82 0.92
N ALA A 169 7.21 -17.56 1.33
CA ALA A 169 5.94 -16.97 1.71
C ALA A 169 5.00 -16.84 0.49
N ASN A 170 3.70 -17.00 0.71
CA ASN A 170 2.70 -16.77 -0.33
C ASN A 170 2.22 -15.33 -0.31
N LEU A 171 2.75 -14.48 -1.20
CA LEU A 171 2.37 -13.07 -1.38
C LEU A 171 1.44 -12.90 -2.60
N ALA A 172 0.67 -13.92 -2.95
CA ALA A 172 -0.30 -13.83 -4.03
C ALA A 172 -1.34 -12.74 -3.73
N GLU A 173 -1.55 -11.84 -4.70
CA GLU A 173 -2.53 -10.75 -4.61
C GLU A 173 -2.36 -9.81 -3.39
N THR A 174 -1.16 -9.74 -2.80
CA THR A 174 -0.89 -8.76 -1.73
C THR A 174 -0.86 -7.34 -2.27
N VAL A 175 -1.30 -6.39 -1.45
CA VAL A 175 -1.17 -4.95 -1.72
C VAL A 175 0.07 -4.44 -1.00
N ILE A 176 1.08 -3.98 -1.75
CA ILE A 176 2.41 -3.62 -1.21
C ILE A 176 2.81 -2.16 -1.52
N GLY A 177 1.86 -1.22 -1.63
CA GLY A 177 2.19 0.19 -1.87
C GLY A 177 3.08 0.76 -0.75
N ASN A 178 4.11 1.56 -1.07
CA ASN A 178 4.98 2.17 -0.04
C ASN A 178 5.65 1.19 0.94
N VAL A 179 5.85 -0.08 0.58
CA VAL A 179 6.50 -1.05 1.49
C VAL A 179 8.02 -0.90 1.44
N ASP A 180 8.68 -1.04 2.59
CA ASP A 180 10.14 -1.12 2.65
C ASP A 180 10.62 -2.58 2.84
N PHE A 181 11.15 -3.19 1.78
CA PHE A 181 11.77 -4.51 1.78
C PHE A 181 13.30 -4.47 1.90
N THR A 182 13.90 -3.34 2.29
CA THR A 182 15.37 -3.21 2.38
C THR A 182 15.97 -4.38 3.15
N ASP A 183 17.00 -5.05 2.63
CA ASP A 183 17.64 -6.23 3.22
C ASP A 183 16.73 -7.45 3.46
N ALA A 184 15.49 -7.47 2.96
CA ALA A 184 14.58 -8.60 3.11
C ALA A 184 14.92 -9.76 2.17
N ASP A 185 14.56 -10.98 2.55
CA ASP A 185 14.75 -12.18 1.75
C ASP A 185 13.40 -12.77 1.32
N LEU A 186 13.07 -12.68 0.03
CA LEU A 186 11.87 -13.24 -0.57
C LEU A 186 12.15 -14.53 -1.37
N THR A 187 13.29 -15.21 -1.16
CA THR A 187 13.66 -16.40 -1.93
C THR A 187 12.53 -17.44 -1.95
N GLY A 188 12.13 -17.87 -3.15
CA GLY A 188 11.04 -18.84 -3.34
C GLY A 188 9.64 -18.33 -2.96
N ALA A 189 9.45 -17.06 -2.60
CA ALA A 189 8.14 -16.51 -2.31
C ALA A 189 7.28 -16.39 -3.58
N THR A 190 5.97 -16.60 -3.46
CA THR A 190 5.04 -16.39 -4.58
C THR A 190 4.64 -14.92 -4.62
N LEU A 191 5.09 -14.18 -5.63
CA LEU A 191 4.68 -12.79 -5.88
C LEU A 191 3.63 -12.74 -7.00
N ALA A 192 2.57 -11.94 -6.81
CA ALA A 192 1.62 -11.56 -7.87
C ALA A 192 2.33 -10.95 -9.13
N PRO A 193 1.67 -10.90 -10.30
CA PRO A 193 2.26 -10.27 -11.48
C PRO A 193 2.50 -8.75 -11.36
N TRP A 194 1.85 -8.09 -10.39
CA TRP A 194 1.76 -6.63 -10.26
C TRP A 194 2.83 -5.97 -9.34
N HIS A 195 3.99 -6.59 -9.13
CA HIS A 195 4.96 -6.24 -8.07
C HIS A 195 5.80 -4.96 -8.26
N HIS A 196 5.25 -3.93 -8.91
CA HIS A 196 5.97 -2.68 -9.14
C HIS A 196 5.15 -1.47 -8.71
N PHE A 197 4.69 -1.45 -7.45
CA PHE A 197 4.30 -0.18 -6.86
C PHE A 197 5.56 0.70 -6.79
N PRO A 198 5.58 1.87 -7.46
CA PRO A 198 6.78 2.70 -7.65
C PRO A 198 7.39 3.16 -6.32
N GLU A 199 6.56 3.20 -5.27
CA GLU A 199 6.94 3.68 -3.95
C GLU A 199 7.46 2.54 -3.03
N THR A 200 7.46 1.28 -3.49
CA THR A 200 8.04 0.16 -2.72
C THR A 200 9.55 0.18 -2.79
N VAL A 201 10.24 0.11 -1.67
CA VAL A 201 11.70 0.09 -1.56
C VAL A 201 12.20 -1.36 -1.56
N TYR A 202 13.21 -1.68 -2.38
CA TYR A 202 13.82 -3.02 -2.46
C TYR A 202 15.36 -2.97 -2.36
N ASN A 203 15.92 -2.07 -1.54
CA ASN A 203 17.37 -1.97 -1.42
C ASN A 203 17.99 -3.24 -0.83
N ASN A 204 18.91 -3.88 -1.56
CA ASN A 204 19.56 -5.12 -1.12
C ASN A 204 18.56 -6.24 -0.78
N THR A 205 17.44 -6.29 -1.50
CA THR A 205 16.37 -7.28 -1.28
C THR A 205 16.58 -8.50 -2.17
N THR A 206 16.53 -9.71 -1.60
CA THR A 206 16.57 -10.94 -2.41
C THR A 206 15.17 -11.27 -2.92
N LEU A 207 14.99 -11.42 -4.22
CA LEU A 207 13.73 -11.73 -4.89
C LEU A 207 13.45 -13.25 -4.90
N PRO A 208 12.23 -13.68 -5.29
CA PRO A 208 11.89 -15.11 -5.35
C PRO A 208 12.82 -16.00 -6.17
N ASP A 209 13.41 -15.46 -7.24
CA ASP A 209 14.35 -16.19 -8.09
C ASP A 209 15.79 -16.20 -7.53
N GLY A 210 16.01 -15.63 -6.34
CA GLY A 210 17.32 -15.50 -5.69
C GLY A 210 18.15 -14.32 -6.17
N THR A 211 17.64 -13.50 -7.10
CA THR A 211 18.34 -12.28 -7.54
C THR A 211 18.23 -11.18 -6.48
N VAL A 212 19.29 -10.38 -6.31
CA VAL A 212 19.27 -9.24 -5.38
C VAL A 212 18.87 -7.98 -6.15
N LYS A 213 17.81 -7.32 -5.69
CA LYS A 213 17.36 -6.01 -6.17
C LYS A 213 18.00 -4.91 -5.33
N THR A 214 18.31 -3.79 -5.96
CA THR A 214 18.78 -2.57 -5.30
C THR A 214 18.06 -1.37 -5.90
N ASP A 215 17.73 -0.36 -5.09
CA ASP A 215 17.04 0.82 -5.59
C ASP A 215 18.07 1.80 -6.11
N SER A 216 18.39 1.67 -7.40
CA SER A 216 19.25 2.63 -8.08
C SER A 216 18.50 3.96 -8.30
N PRO A 217 19.22 5.09 -8.52
CA PRO A 217 18.65 6.36 -8.95
C PRO A 217 17.70 6.27 -10.15
N GLU A 218 17.83 5.21 -10.96
CA GLU A 218 17.03 4.88 -12.14
C GLU A 218 15.55 4.63 -11.80
N ARG A 219 15.24 4.25 -10.55
CA ARG A 219 13.86 4.21 -10.05
C ARG A 219 13.15 5.56 -10.09
N ARG A 220 13.86 6.68 -10.00
CA ARG A 220 13.21 8.00 -10.14
C ARG A 220 12.58 8.18 -11.53
N LEU A 221 13.19 7.61 -12.56
CA LEU A 221 12.62 7.64 -13.91
C LEU A 221 11.44 6.67 -14.05
N ILE A 222 11.50 5.50 -13.40
CA ILE A 222 10.39 4.53 -13.38
C ILE A 222 9.19 5.08 -12.58
N ILE A 223 9.41 5.74 -11.44
CA ILE A 223 8.37 6.45 -10.67
C ILE A 223 7.70 7.51 -11.55
N GLN A 224 8.48 8.28 -12.32
CA GLN A 224 7.93 9.24 -13.29
C GLN A 224 7.14 8.58 -14.43
N LEU A 225 7.41 7.33 -14.78
CA LEU A 225 6.65 6.60 -15.79
C LEU A 225 5.35 5.98 -15.24
N TYR A 226 5.34 5.63 -13.95
CA TYR A 226 4.25 4.90 -13.27
C TYR A 226 3.18 5.79 -12.64
N VAL A 227 3.51 7.04 -12.27
CA VAL A 227 2.52 7.99 -11.71
C VAL A 227 1.63 8.48 -12.85
N ASP A 228 0.46 7.85 -12.98
CA ASP A 228 -0.73 8.26 -13.72
C ASP A 228 -0.59 9.53 -14.56
N SER A 229 -0.64 9.39 -15.89
CA SER A 229 -0.70 10.54 -16.80
C SER A 229 0.50 11.50 -16.70
N ALA A 230 1.63 11.03 -16.17
CA ALA A 230 2.85 11.82 -16.10
C ALA A 230 3.09 12.51 -17.46
N PRO A 231 3.34 13.84 -17.44
CA PRO A 231 3.52 14.64 -18.65
C PRO A 231 4.53 13.94 -19.55
N LYS A 232 4.40 14.08 -20.87
CA LYS A 232 5.30 13.54 -21.91
C LYS A 232 6.77 13.67 -21.48
N VAL A 233 7.27 12.71 -20.71
CA VAL A 233 8.70 12.57 -20.47
C VAL A 233 9.19 12.14 -21.84
N GLU A 234 9.98 12.99 -22.49
CA GLU A 234 10.59 12.65 -23.76
C GLU A 234 11.55 11.50 -23.50
N LEU A 235 11.17 10.28 -23.89
CA LEU A 235 11.99 9.08 -23.74
C LEU A 235 12.82 8.82 -24.99
N ALA A 236 12.38 9.30 -26.15
CA ALA A 236 13.08 9.15 -27.42
C ALA A 236 14.59 9.46 -27.29
N GLY A 237 15.42 8.57 -27.84
CA GLY A 237 16.88 8.68 -27.86
C GLY A 237 17.58 8.37 -26.53
N ARG A 238 16.86 8.01 -25.46
CA ARG A 238 17.48 7.76 -24.16
C ARG A 238 18.16 6.39 -24.09
N ASP A 239 19.15 6.32 -23.20
CA ASP A 239 19.85 5.08 -22.88
C ASP A 239 19.29 4.42 -21.60
N PHE A 240 18.73 3.23 -21.77
CA PHE A 240 18.22 2.33 -20.74
C PHE A 240 19.03 1.03 -20.66
N SER A 241 20.25 1.01 -21.20
CA SER A 241 21.06 -0.21 -21.28
C SER A 241 21.32 -0.81 -19.89
N GLY A 242 21.01 -2.10 -19.71
CA GLY A 242 21.18 -2.82 -18.44
C GLY A 242 20.12 -2.52 -17.38
N TRP A 243 19.12 -1.69 -17.68
CA TRP A 243 18.07 -1.35 -16.72
C TRP A 243 17.16 -2.54 -16.43
N ASP A 244 16.62 -2.59 -15.20
CA ASP A 244 15.50 -3.46 -14.85
C ASP A 244 14.18 -2.69 -15.03
N LEU A 245 13.50 -2.95 -16.13
CA LEU A 245 12.22 -2.35 -16.50
C LEU A 245 11.08 -3.37 -16.45
N ARG A 246 11.25 -4.48 -15.71
CA ARG A 246 10.21 -5.52 -15.62
C ARG A 246 8.87 -4.95 -15.18
N GLY A 247 7.80 -5.35 -15.87
CA GLY A 247 6.43 -4.94 -15.53
C GLY A 247 6.09 -3.46 -15.79
N VAL A 248 7.02 -2.66 -16.32
CA VAL A 248 6.77 -1.23 -16.53
C VAL A 248 5.73 -1.01 -17.63
N GLU A 249 4.84 -0.06 -17.36
CA GLU A 249 3.78 0.39 -18.27
C GLU A 249 4.32 1.45 -19.24
N LEU A 250 4.56 1.05 -20.49
CA LEU A 250 5.12 1.88 -21.57
C LEU A 250 4.13 2.10 -22.72
N GLN A 251 2.84 1.76 -22.53
CA GLN A 251 1.80 1.87 -23.55
C GLN A 251 1.74 3.30 -24.11
N LYS A 252 1.63 3.41 -25.44
CA LYS A 252 1.51 4.69 -26.16
C LYS A 252 2.67 5.67 -25.97
N ARG A 253 3.82 5.22 -25.43
CA ARG A 253 5.01 6.07 -25.26
C ARG A 253 5.84 6.10 -26.53
N ASP A 254 6.52 7.21 -26.75
CA ASP A 254 7.53 7.37 -27.79
C ASP A 254 8.89 6.94 -27.25
N LEU A 255 9.36 5.78 -27.68
CA LEU A 255 10.64 5.14 -27.32
C LEU A 255 11.58 5.10 -28.53
N THR A 256 11.34 5.95 -29.53
CA THR A 256 12.15 5.94 -30.77
C THR A 256 13.62 6.16 -30.45
N ASN A 257 14.50 5.44 -31.15
CA ASN A 257 15.97 5.56 -31.00
C ASN A 257 16.50 5.31 -29.58
N CYS A 258 15.73 4.70 -28.67
CA CYS A 258 16.22 4.37 -27.34
C CYS A 258 17.20 3.19 -27.38
N SER A 259 18.19 3.16 -26.47
CA SER A 259 18.99 1.95 -26.23
C SER A 259 18.42 1.16 -25.07
N PHE A 260 17.99 -0.06 -25.33
CA PHE A 260 17.58 -1.08 -24.35
C PHE A 260 18.60 -2.23 -24.30
N THR A 261 19.88 -1.95 -24.55
CA THR A 261 20.89 -2.99 -24.67
C THR A 261 21.05 -3.74 -23.33
N GLY A 262 20.77 -5.04 -23.30
CA GLY A 262 20.86 -5.86 -22.08
C GLY A 262 19.79 -5.53 -21.01
N THR A 263 18.76 -4.77 -21.35
CA THR A 263 17.69 -4.38 -20.42
C THR A 263 16.75 -5.55 -20.14
N ASP A 264 16.31 -5.68 -18.89
CA ASP A 264 15.25 -6.61 -18.51
C ASP A 264 13.87 -5.97 -18.70
N LEU A 265 13.17 -6.37 -19.76
CA LEU A 265 11.85 -5.88 -20.18
C LEU A 265 10.75 -6.93 -19.94
N ARG A 266 10.99 -7.95 -19.09
CA ARG A 266 10.01 -9.02 -18.89
C ARG A 266 8.68 -8.46 -18.38
N ASN A 267 7.58 -8.96 -18.93
CA ASN A 267 6.21 -8.57 -18.55
C ASN A 267 5.89 -7.06 -18.70
N THR A 268 6.66 -6.31 -19.49
CA THR A 268 6.35 -4.91 -19.81
C THR A 268 5.09 -4.80 -20.66
N LYS A 269 4.38 -3.67 -20.54
CA LYS A 269 3.22 -3.37 -21.40
C LYS A 269 3.62 -2.35 -22.45
N LEU A 270 3.70 -2.76 -23.71
CA LEU A 270 4.15 -1.95 -24.86
C LEU A 270 3.02 -1.61 -25.82
N ASP A 271 1.75 -1.85 -25.46
CA ASP A 271 0.59 -1.63 -26.33
C ASP A 271 0.57 -0.20 -26.94
N GLY A 272 0.79 -0.12 -28.25
CA GLY A 272 0.83 1.13 -29.02
C GLY A 272 2.05 2.02 -28.75
N ALA A 273 3.10 1.52 -28.10
CA ALA A 273 4.37 2.22 -27.98
C ALA A 273 5.07 2.32 -29.35
N ASN A 274 5.82 3.40 -29.59
CA ASN A 274 6.68 3.51 -30.76
C ASN A 274 8.12 3.13 -30.39
N LEU A 275 8.67 2.06 -30.97
CA LEU A 275 10.05 1.61 -30.78
C LEU A 275 10.91 1.75 -32.06
N ASP A 276 10.53 2.62 -33.01
CA ASP A 276 11.28 2.79 -34.25
C ASP A 276 12.74 3.18 -33.96
N GLY A 277 13.69 2.47 -34.56
CA GLY A 277 15.13 2.68 -34.34
C GLY A 277 15.64 2.29 -32.96
N ALA A 278 14.81 1.72 -32.07
CA ALA A 278 15.25 1.32 -30.74
C ALA A 278 16.20 0.11 -30.80
N ASN A 279 17.21 0.09 -29.94
CA ASN A 279 18.17 -1.00 -29.86
C ASN A 279 17.87 -1.93 -28.69
N LEU A 280 17.33 -3.11 -28.97
CA LEU A 280 16.97 -4.14 -27.99
C LEU A 280 18.02 -5.25 -27.89
N THR A 281 19.25 -5.03 -28.35
CA THR A 281 20.33 -6.02 -28.33
C THR A 281 20.49 -6.63 -26.94
N ARG A 282 20.42 -7.97 -26.81
CA ARG A 282 20.51 -8.73 -25.54
C ARG A 282 19.44 -8.38 -24.51
N ALA A 283 18.40 -7.61 -24.88
CA ALA A 283 17.28 -7.33 -23.99
C ALA A 283 16.41 -8.57 -23.78
N ASN A 284 15.64 -8.59 -22.70
CA ASN A 284 14.73 -9.68 -22.37
C ASN A 284 13.28 -9.22 -22.30
N LEU A 285 12.50 -9.46 -23.36
CA LEU A 285 11.07 -9.13 -23.43
C LEU A 285 10.15 -10.30 -23.05
N ARG A 286 10.64 -11.40 -22.46
CA ARG A 286 9.79 -12.57 -22.16
C ARG A 286 8.55 -12.16 -21.37
N GLY A 287 7.37 -12.52 -21.89
CA GLY A 287 6.07 -12.19 -21.28
C GLY A 287 5.60 -10.74 -21.47
N ALA A 288 6.33 -9.88 -22.17
CA ALA A 288 5.87 -8.55 -22.52
C ALA A 288 4.62 -8.60 -23.43
N THR A 289 3.74 -7.61 -23.31
CA THR A 289 2.53 -7.49 -24.14
C THR A 289 2.64 -6.34 -25.12
N GLY A 290 1.97 -6.43 -26.26
CA GLY A 290 1.86 -5.32 -27.22
C GLY A 290 3.16 -5.00 -27.98
N PHE A 291 4.09 -5.96 -28.08
CA PHE A 291 5.31 -5.82 -28.87
C PHE A 291 5.32 -6.81 -30.04
N THR A 292 5.36 -6.29 -31.25
CA THR A 292 5.56 -7.07 -32.47
C THR A 292 6.71 -6.45 -33.27
N PRO A 293 7.80 -7.19 -33.57
CA PRO A 293 8.92 -6.63 -34.34
C PRO A 293 8.53 -5.96 -35.65
N ALA A 294 7.54 -6.53 -36.37
CA ALA A 294 7.09 -6.02 -37.66
C ALA A 294 6.29 -4.70 -37.58
N GLU A 295 5.94 -4.22 -36.38
CA GLU A 295 5.22 -2.96 -36.16
C GLU A 295 6.17 -1.77 -35.94
N HIS A 296 7.48 -1.99 -35.93
CA HIS A 296 8.49 -0.99 -35.62
C HIS A 296 9.58 -0.94 -36.71
N ASP A 297 9.80 0.23 -37.30
CA ASP A 297 10.80 0.42 -38.32
C ASP A 297 12.21 0.49 -37.69
N ASP A 298 13.21 -0.13 -38.31
CA ASP A 298 14.62 -0.07 -37.89
C ASP A 298 14.92 -0.51 -36.44
N VAL A 299 14.01 -1.25 -35.80
CA VAL A 299 14.26 -1.82 -34.47
C VAL A 299 15.39 -2.86 -34.53
N VAL A 300 16.39 -2.74 -33.66
CA VAL A 300 17.53 -3.66 -33.62
C VAL A 300 17.27 -4.77 -32.62
N LEU A 301 17.20 -6.00 -33.12
CA LEU A 301 16.99 -7.21 -32.34
C LEU A 301 18.19 -8.13 -32.54
N HIS A 302 19.19 -8.05 -31.67
CA HIS A 302 20.33 -8.97 -31.71
C HIS A 302 20.45 -9.71 -30.38
N GLN A 303 20.38 -11.05 -30.40
CA GLN A 303 20.32 -11.88 -29.20
C GLN A 303 19.23 -11.45 -28.20
N THR A 304 18.12 -10.90 -28.70
CA THR A 304 17.01 -10.38 -27.90
C THR A 304 16.06 -11.52 -27.57
N THR A 305 15.68 -11.70 -26.29
CA THR A 305 14.61 -12.64 -25.94
C THR A 305 13.25 -11.98 -26.25
N LEU A 306 12.48 -12.55 -27.16
CA LEU A 306 11.17 -12.07 -27.58
C LEU A 306 10.06 -12.42 -26.56
N PRO A 307 8.86 -11.82 -26.67
CA PRO A 307 7.74 -12.08 -25.76
C PRO A 307 7.40 -13.55 -25.54
N ASP A 308 7.46 -14.37 -26.58
CA ASP A 308 7.20 -15.82 -26.54
C ASP A 308 8.37 -16.65 -25.96
N GLY A 309 9.50 -16.00 -25.66
CA GLY A 309 10.70 -16.62 -25.13
C GLY A 309 11.68 -17.13 -26.19
N THR A 310 11.41 -16.95 -27.49
CA THR A 310 12.39 -17.19 -28.55
C THR A 310 13.50 -16.12 -28.51
N ILE A 311 14.64 -16.41 -29.13
CA ILE A 311 15.78 -15.49 -29.17
C ILE A 311 15.98 -15.05 -30.63
N SER A 312 16.12 -13.75 -30.85
CA SER A 312 16.47 -13.19 -32.17
C SER A 312 17.90 -13.58 -32.59
N ASP A 313 18.23 -13.34 -33.85
CA ASP A 313 19.53 -13.68 -34.45
C ASP A 313 20.74 -13.00 -33.79
#